data_AF-A0A447JGF6-F1
#
_entry.id   AF-A0A447JGF6-F1
#
_cell.length_a   1.000
_cell.length_b   1.000
_cell.length_c   1.000
_cell.angle_alpha   90.00
_cell.angle_beta   90.00
_cell.angle_gamma   90.00
#
_symmetry.space_group_name_H-M   'P 1'
#
loop_
_entity.id
_entity.type
_entity.pdbx_description
1 polymer ?
#
loop_
_entity_poly.entity_id
_entity_poly.type
_entity_poly.pdbx_seq_one_letter_code
_entity_poly.pdbx_strand_id
1 'polypeptide(L)' 'MTKSTTLRISASMGISSAEEYGDYDFEQLQSLADKRLYYAKQSGRNRICASDATQEREKK' A
#
# COMPACT_ATOMS: atom_id res chain seq x y z
N MET A 1 -37.00 -4.26 16.37
CA MET A 1 -36.49 -3.15 15.54
C MET A 1 -34.97 -3.15 15.59
N THR A 2 -34.30 -3.49 14.50
CA THR A 2 -32.84 -3.42 14.40
C THR A 2 -32.45 -1.97 14.07
N LYS A 3 -31.69 -1.32 14.96
CA LYS A 3 -31.14 0.02 14.69
C LYS A 3 -30.06 -0.11 13.61
N SER A 4 -30.26 0.54 12.47
CA SER A 4 -29.20 0.74 11.48
C SER A 4 -28.14 1.66 12.08
N THR A 5 -26.89 1.19 12.16
CA THR A 5 -25.75 1.95 12.70
C THR A 5 -24.73 2.11 11.59
N THR A 6 -24.34 3.36 11.32
CA THR A 6 -23.30 3.67 10.32
C THR A 6 -21.96 3.89 11.02
N LEU A 7 -20.93 3.22 10.55
CA LEU A 7 -19.56 3.37 11.05
C LEU A 7 -18.68 3.97 9.96
N ARG A 8 -17.95 5.03 10.31
CA ARG A 8 -16.99 5.67 9.41
C ARG A 8 -15.62 5.02 9.59
N ILE A 9 -15.12 4.37 8.54
CA ILE A 9 -13.84 3.69 8.52
C ILE A 9 -12.88 4.36 7.53
N SER A 10 -11.59 4.18 7.76
CA SER A 10 -10.53 4.52 6.80
C SER A 10 -9.61 3.33 6.61
N ALA A 11 -8.92 3.29 5.48
CA ALA A 11 -7.99 2.22 5.13
C ALA A 11 -6.61 2.80 4.84
N SER A 12 -5.57 2.00 5.03
CA SER A 12 -4.21 2.31 4.57
C SER A 12 -3.81 1.21 3.61
N MET A 13 -3.04 1.54 2.57
CA MET A 13 -2.70 0.60 1.51
C MET A 13 -1.24 0.78 1.07
N GLY A 14 -0.58 -0.33 0.75
CA GLY A 14 0.71 -0.33 0.07
C GLY A 14 0.54 -0.85 -1.36
N ILE A 15 1.20 -0.21 -2.33
CA ILE A 15 1.11 -0.57 -3.74
C ILE A 15 2.47 -1.03 -4.25
N SER A 16 2.49 -2.13 -4.99
CA SER A 16 3.63 -2.62 -5.76
C SER A 16 3.18 -2.98 -7.16
N SER A 17 4.06 -2.78 -8.14
CA SER A 17 3.86 -3.18 -9.53
C SER A 17 5.12 -3.90 -10.02
N ALA A 18 4.95 -4.77 -11.00
CA ALA A 18 6.02 -5.35 -11.79
C ALA A 18 5.80 -5.01 -13.26
N GLU A 19 6.88 -5.08 -14.04
CA GLU A 19 6.82 -4.97 -15.49
C GLU A 19 6.25 -6.26 -16.11
N GLU A 20 5.64 -6.13 -17.28
CA GLU A 20 4.92 -7.21 -17.97
C GLU A 20 5.82 -8.36 -18.44
N TYR A 21 7.09 -8.06 -18.77
CA TYR A 21 8.05 -9.00 -19.35
C TYR A 21 9.29 -9.21 -18.46
N GLY A 22 9.09 -9.35 -17.15
CA GLY A 22 10.14 -9.67 -16.17
C GLY A 22 9.89 -10.98 -15.41
N ASP A 23 10.89 -11.44 -14.66
CA ASP A 23 10.71 -12.49 -13.65
C ASP A 23 9.76 -11.97 -12.57
N TYR A 24 8.47 -12.24 -12.77
CA TYR A 24 7.39 -11.90 -11.87
C TYR A 24 7.35 -12.89 -10.72
N ASP A 25 7.69 -12.42 -9.52
CA ASP A 25 7.48 -13.17 -8.28
C ASP A 25 6.34 -12.52 -7.48
N PHE A 26 5.21 -13.21 -7.43
CA PHE A 26 4.01 -12.78 -6.69
C PHE A 26 4.31 -12.56 -5.20
N GLU A 27 5.10 -13.44 -4.59
CA GLU A 27 5.40 -13.35 -3.15
C GLU A 27 6.26 -12.11 -2.86
N GLN A 28 7.19 -11.78 -3.75
CA GLN A 28 8.00 -10.56 -3.63
C GLN A 28 7.16 -9.30 -3.77
N LEU A 29 6.25 -9.25 -4.74
CA LEU A 29 5.35 -8.12 -4.90
C LEU A 29 4.42 -7.96 -3.71
N GLN A 30 3.83 -9.05 -3.23
CA GLN A 30 2.98 -9.02 -2.05
C GLN A 30 3.76 -8.56 -0.81
N SER A 31 4.99 -9.08 -0.62
CA SER A 31 5.86 -8.65 0.48
C SER A 31 6.20 -7.15 0.38
N LEU A 32 6.46 -6.65 -0.82
CA LEU A 32 6.73 -5.24 -1.06
C LEU A 32 5.51 -4.36 -0.79
N ALA A 33 4.33 -4.76 -1.25
CA ALA A 33 3.07 -4.08 -0.95
C ALA A 33 2.79 -4.08 0.56
N ASP A 34 3.03 -5.19 1.27
CA ASP A 34 2.81 -5.27 2.72
C ASP A 34 3.77 -4.37 3.51
N LYS A 35 5.05 -4.32 3.12
CA LYS A 35 6.01 -3.36 3.70
C LYS A 35 5.54 -1.91 3.53
N ARG A 36 5.05 -1.56 2.34
CA ARG A 36 4.51 -0.22 2.04
C ARG A 36 3.23 0.07 2.82
N LEU A 37 2.36 -0.91 2.98
CA LEU A 37 1.19 -0.82 3.84
C LEU A 37 1.61 -0.52 5.29
N TYR A 38 2.67 -1.15 5.76
CA TYR A 38 3.19 -0.91 7.11
C TYR A 38 3.67 0.53 7.29
N TYR A 39 4.37 1.11 6.30
CA TYR A 39 4.71 2.55 6.31
C TYR A 39 3.47 3.45 6.34
N ALA A 40 2.43 3.12 5.57
CA ALA A 40 1.17 3.86 5.60
C ALA A 40 0.54 3.82 7.01
N LYS A 41 0.60 2.67 7.69
CA LYS A 41 0.09 2.52 9.06
C LYS A 41 0.92 3.31 10.09
N GLN A 42 2.24 3.32 9.96
CA GLN A 42 3.13 4.02 10.89
C GLN A 42 3.11 5.54 10.72
N SER A 43 2.95 6.03 9.49
CA SER A 43 3.00 7.47 9.19
C SER A 43 1.69 8.22 9.46
N GLY A 44 0.69 7.57 10.05
CA GLY A 44 -0.57 8.19 10.47
C GLY A 44 -1.84 7.62 9.83
N ARG A 45 -1.74 6.49 9.10
CA ARG A 45 -2.87 5.80 8.43
C ARG A 45 -3.56 6.65 7.37
N ASN A 46 -4.72 6.18 6.90
CA ASN A 46 -5.59 6.80 5.90
C ASN A 46 -4.83 7.34 4.67
N ARG A 47 -3.93 6.51 4.11
CA ARG A 47 -3.06 6.89 2.99
C ARG A 47 -2.56 5.69 2.21
N ILE A 48 -1.98 6.00 1.06
CA ILE A 48 -1.34 5.05 0.15
C ILE A 48 0.17 5.28 0.16
N CYS A 49 0.95 4.21 0.21
CA CYS A 49 2.39 4.23 0.00
C CYS A 49 2.73 3.35 -1.21
N ALA A 50 3.31 3.93 -2.26
CA ALA A 50 3.76 3.22 -3.46
C ALA A 50 5.29 3.10 -3.54
N SER A 51 6.00 3.77 -2.63
CA SER A 51 7.44 3.73 -2.50
C SER A 51 7.82 3.46 -1.05
N ASP A 52 8.99 2.85 -0.87
CA ASP A 52 9.64 2.82 0.43
C ASP A 52 10.08 4.25 0.76
N ALA A 53 10.13 4.65 2.03
CA ALA A 53 10.25 6.05 2.45
C ALA A 53 11.59 6.76 2.13
N THR A 54 12.30 6.32 1.08
CA THR A 54 13.44 6.98 0.48
C THR A 54 13.01 7.51 -0.88
N GLN A 55 12.96 8.83 -1.02
CA GLN A 55 12.81 9.48 -2.31
C GLN A 55 13.93 9.03 -3.24
N GLU A 56 13.64 8.19 -4.22
CA GLU A 56 14.32 8.31 -5.51
C GLU A 56 13.37 9.04 -6.43
N ARG A 57 13.73 10.29 -6.66
CA ARG A 57 13.13 11.18 -7.65
C ARG A 57 12.97 10.43 -8.96
N GLU A 58 11.84 10.69 -9.61
CA GLU A 58 11.66 10.54 -11.06
C GLU A 58 13.00 10.67 -11.80
N LYS A 59 13.51 9.57 -12.35
CA LYS A 59 14.40 9.66 -13.51
C LYS A 59 13.50 9.67 -14.74
N LYS A 60 13.21 10.90 -15.15
CA LYS A 60 12.68 11.31 -16.43
C LYS A 60 13.54 10.77 -17.58
#